data_AF-D5ACI6-F1
#
_entry.id   AF-D5ACI6-F1
#
_cell.length_a   1.000
_cell.length_b   1.000
_cell.length_c   1.000
_cell.angle_alpha   90.00
_cell.angle_beta   90.00
_cell.angle_gamma   90.00
#
_symmetry.space_group_name_H-M   'P 1'
#
loop_
_entity.id
_entity.type
_entity.pdbx_description
1 polymer ?
#
loop_
_entity_poly.entity_id
_entity_poly.type
_entity_poly.pdbx_seq_one_letter_code
_entity_poly.pdbx_strand_id
1 'polypeptide(L)' 'MRTLKLREDLPGHADEVFSVDWSPDGEKVASGGKDRLLKLWMS' A
#
# COMPACT_ATOMS: atom_id res chain seq x y z
N MET A 1 13.22 18.07 -10.55
CA MET A 1 12.23 17.68 -9.52
C MET A 1 11.36 16.58 -10.13
N ARG A 2 11.36 15.36 -9.58
CA ARG A 2 10.45 14.29 -10.04
C ARG A 2 9.15 14.43 -9.26
N THR A 3 8.04 14.63 -9.97
CA THR A 3 6.69 14.63 -9.36
C THR A 3 6.27 13.17 -9.19
N LEU A 4 5.91 12.80 -7.96
CA LEU A 4 5.29 11.50 -7.71
C LEU A 4 3.84 11.55 -8.23
N LYS A 5 3.48 10.61 -9.11
CA LYS A 5 2.09 10.46 -9.56
C LYS A 5 1.34 9.65 -8.48
N LEU A 6 0.40 10.27 -7.81
CA LEU A 6 -0.53 9.58 -6.92
C LEU A 6 -1.40 8.65 -7.79
N ARG A 7 -1.46 7.36 -7.49
CA ARG A 7 -2.53 6.50 -8.03
C ARG A 7 -3.79 6.81 -7.25
N GLU A 8 -4.80 7.32 -7.94
CA GLU A 8 -6.03 7.82 -7.31
C GLU A 8 -6.90 6.70 -6.72
N ASP A 9 -6.72 5.44 -7.13
CA ASP A 9 -7.67 4.35 -6.87
C ASP A 9 -7.10 3.16 -6.09
N LEU A 10 -6.31 3.38 -5.03
CA LEU A 10 -6.07 2.32 -4.05
C LEU A 10 -7.16 2.45 -2.97
N PRO A 11 -8.25 1.64 -2.99
CA PRO A 11 -9.27 1.66 -1.94
C PRO A 11 -8.60 1.22 -0.63
N GLY A 12 -8.07 2.21 0.09
CA GLY A 12 -7.16 2.04 1.21
C GLY A 12 -7.74 1.21 2.34
N HIS A 13 -7.00 1.10 3.43
CA HIS A 13 -7.56 0.49 4.64
C HIS A 13 -8.74 1.32 5.15
N ALA A 14 -9.71 0.65 5.75
CA ALA A 14 -10.89 1.31 6.32
C ALA A 14 -10.59 2.01 7.67
N ASP A 15 -9.37 1.82 8.19
CA ASP A 15 -8.87 2.38 9.44
C ASP A 15 -7.32 2.48 9.35
N GLU A 16 -6.67 2.91 10.43
CA GLU A 16 -5.22 3.15 10.54
C GLU A 16 -4.36 2.02 9.95
N VAL A 17 -3.36 2.40 9.16
CA VAL A 17 -2.31 1.51 8.66
C VAL A 17 -1.16 1.49 9.67
N PHE A 18 -0.75 0.30 10.10
CA PHE A 18 0.34 0.14 11.06
C PHE A 18 1.65 -0.29 10.43
N SER A 19 1.61 -0.94 9.27
CA SER A 19 2.81 -1.43 8.59
C SER A 19 2.64 -1.44 7.07
N VAL A 20 3.75 -1.17 6.38
CA VAL A 20 3.91 -1.26 4.92
C VAL A 20 5.27 -1.92 4.65
N ASP A 21 5.30 -2.84 3.71
CA ASP A 21 6.53 -3.46 3.23
C ASP A 21 6.50 -3.69 1.71
N TRP A 22 7.68 -3.64 1.10
CA TRP A 22 7.87 -3.89 -0.33
C TRP A 22 8.38 -5.31 -0.56
N SER A 23 7.93 -5.95 -1.64
CA SER A 23 8.61 -7.16 -2.11
C SER A 23 10.04 -6.82 -2.57
N PRO A 24 11.01 -7.76 -2.45
CA PRO A 24 12.39 -7.51 -2.86
C PRO A 24 12.56 -7.16 -4.34
N ASP A 25 11.64 -7.60 -5.19
CA ASP A 25 11.59 -7.29 -6.62
C ASP A 25 10.98 -5.90 -6.94
N GLY A 26 10.41 -5.22 -5.94
CA GLY A 26 9.77 -3.91 -6.09
C GLY A 26 8.42 -3.93 -6.82
N GLU A 27 7.87 -5.10 -7.14
CA GLU A 27 6.62 -5.21 -7.91
C GLU A 27 5.37 -5.11 -7.03
N LYS A 28 5.49 -5.43 -5.74
CA LYS A 28 4.36 -5.60 -4.83
C LYS A 28 4.57 -4.83 -3.55
N VAL A 29 3.47 -4.36 -2.99
CA VAL A 29 3.43 -3.73 -1.65
C VAL A 29 2.41 -4.47 -0.81
N ALA A 30 2.80 -4.83 0.41
CA ALA A 30 1.88 -5.33 1.44
C ALA A 30 1.63 -4.23 2.48
N SER A 31 0.38 -4.05 2.88
CA SER A 31 0.00 -3.16 3.98
C SER A 31 -0.94 -3.85 4.97
N GLY A 32 -0.78 -3.56 6.25
CA GLY A 32 -1.61 -4.08 7.33
C GLY A 32 -2.17 -2.97 8.22
N GLY A 33 -3.44 -3.07 8.59
CA GLY A 33 -4.15 -2.03 9.33
C GLY A 33 -5.10 -2.54 10.41
N LYS A 34 -5.67 -1.57 11.14
CA LYS A 34 -6.63 -1.80 12.21
C LYS A 34 -7.97 -2.34 11.73
N ASP A 35 -8.26 -2.21 10.43
CA ASP A 35 -9.37 -2.88 9.76
C ASP A 35 -9.24 -4.41 9.74
N ARG A 36 -8.14 -4.95 10.29
CA ARG A 36 -7.81 -6.38 10.39
C ARG A 36 -7.63 -7.04 9.03
N LEU A 37 -7.33 -6.24 8.00
CA LEU A 37 -7.01 -6.72 6.68
C LEU A 37 -5.53 -6.55 6.39
N LEU A 38 -5.00 -7.50 5.62
CA LEU A 38 -3.77 -7.33 4.85
C LEU A 38 -4.17 -7.03 3.41
N LYS A 39 -3.63 -5.96 2.82
CA LYS A 39 -3.86 -5.60 1.42
C LYS A 39 -2.57 -5.74 0.64
N LEU A 40 -2.66 -6.31 -0.56
CA LEU A 40 -1.56 -6.47 -1.50
C LEU A 40 -1.83 -5.62 -2.73
N TRP A 41 -0.85 -4.83 -3.13
CA TRP A 41 -0.92 -3.91 -4.25
C TRP A 41 0.14 -4.27 -5.28
N MET A 42 -0.16 -4.10 -6.56
CA MET A 42 0.81 -4.22 -7.64
C MET A 42 1.21 -2.83 -8.14
N SER A 43 2.52 -2.66 -8.37
CA SER A 43 3.11 -1.42 -8.92
C SER A 43 2.89 -1.28 -10.42
#